data_AF-A0A257A9F8-F1
#
_entry.id   AF-A0A257A9F8-F1
#
_cell.length_a   1.000
_cell.length_b   1.000
_cell.length_c   1.000
_cell.angle_alpha   90.00
_cell.angle_beta   90.00
_cell.angle_gamma   90.00
#
_symmetry.space_group_name_H-M   'P 1'
#
loop_
_entity.id
_entity.type
_entity.pdbx_description
1 polymer ?
#
loop_
_entity_poly.entity_id
_entity_poly.type
_entity_poly.pdbx_seq_one_letter_code
_entity_poly.pdbx_strand_id
1 'polypeptide(L)'
;NVLIRVLGNIKRGYECGVIHGDLSEYNIIIKPEIEELKIIDWPQWVPKGHPEAVNLLRRDIANVINFFRRKYRVKFSEERALELVLGGI
;
A
#
# COMPACT_ATOMS: atom_id res chain seq x y z
N ASN A 1 2.67 -13.62 -5.26
CA ASN A 1 3.73 -12.79 -4.63
C ASN A 1 3.08 -11.88 -3.58
N VAL A 2 3.53 -11.89 -2.32
CA VAL A 2 2.92 -11.15 -1.20
C VAL A 2 2.92 -9.63 -1.42
N LEU A 3 4.02 -9.05 -1.92
CA LEU A 3 4.11 -7.61 -2.17
C LEU A 3 3.01 -7.14 -3.13
N ILE A 4 2.78 -7.89 -4.22
CA ILE A 4 1.73 -7.59 -5.20
C ILE A 4 0.34 -7.60 -4.56
N ARG A 5 0.09 -8.53 -3.62
CA ARG A 5 -1.19 -8.59 -2.87
C ARG A 5 -1.35 -7.38 -1.95
N VAL A 6 -0.28 -6.91 -1.32
CA VAL A 6 -0.30 -5.67 -0.51
C VAL A 6 -0.63 -4.47 -1.41
N LEU A 7 0.10 -4.29 -2.51
CA LEU A 7 -0.17 -3.20 -3.47
C LEU A 7 -1.61 -3.26 -4.02
N GLY A 8 -2.13 -4.46 -4.27
CA GLY A 8 -3.53 -4.64 -4.66
C GLY A 8 -4.54 -4.20 -3.60
N ASN A 9 -4.24 -4.35 -2.31
CA ASN A 9 -5.10 -3.83 -1.24
C ASN A 9 -5.00 -2.30 -1.11
N ILE A 10 -3.82 -1.72 -1.29
CA ILE A 10 -3.64 -0.26 -1.37
C ILE A 10 -4.46 0.30 -2.55
N LYS A 11 -4.40 -0.35 -3.72
CA LYS A 11 -5.22 -0.02 -4.89
C LYS A 11 -6.72 -0.02 -4.56
N ARG A 12 -7.21 -1.07 -3.93
CA ARG A 12 -8.62 -1.15 -3.53
C ARG A 12 -9.04 0.00 -2.61
N GLY A 13 -8.19 0.37 -1.65
CA GLY A 13 -8.41 1.57 -0.83
C GLY A 13 -8.54 2.83 -1.69
N TYR A 14 -7.57 3.04 -2.58
CA TYR A 14 -7.55 4.19 -3.49
C TYR A 14 -8.78 4.23 -4.44
N GLU A 15 -9.22 3.08 -4.96
CA GLU A 15 -10.42 2.93 -5.79
C GLU A 15 -11.70 3.21 -4.99
N CYS A 16 -11.73 2.83 -3.71
CA CYS A 16 -12.78 3.22 -2.77
C CYS A 16 -12.69 4.70 -2.33
N GLY A 17 -11.72 5.45 -2.82
CA GLY A 17 -11.57 6.88 -2.54
C GLY A 17 -10.88 7.20 -1.22
N VAL A 18 -10.19 6.25 -0.60
CA VAL A 18 -9.48 6.42 0.67
C VAL A 18 -8.00 6.09 0.55
N ILE A 19 -7.18 6.80 1.32
CA ILE A 19 -5.73 6.60 1.40
C ILE A 19 -5.40 6.44 2.87
N HIS A 20 -4.54 5.47 3.23
CA HIS A 20 -4.29 5.15 4.63
C HIS A 20 -3.55 6.27 5.37
N GLY A 21 -2.57 6.91 4.71
CA GLY A 21 -1.88 8.09 5.22
C GLY A 21 -0.76 7.85 6.23
N ASP A 22 -0.63 6.61 6.71
CA ASP A 22 0.42 6.18 7.64
C ASP A 22 0.69 4.67 7.55
N LEU A 23 0.62 4.10 6.35
CA LEU A 23 0.76 2.65 6.16
C LEU A 23 2.21 2.19 6.40
N SER A 24 2.35 1.12 7.18
CA SER A 24 3.61 0.40 7.40
C SER A 24 3.40 -1.12 7.46
N GLU A 25 4.48 -1.89 7.62
CA GLU A 25 4.41 -3.33 7.82
C GLU A 25 3.63 -3.75 9.08
N TYR A 26 3.54 -2.87 10.07
CA TYR A 26 2.85 -3.16 11.33
C TYR A 26 1.32 -3.16 11.17
N ASN A 27 0.81 -2.49 10.14
CA ASN A 27 -0.62 -2.37 9.84
C ASN A 27 -1.09 -3.41 8.80
N ILE A 28 -0.21 -4.35 8.40
CA ILE A 28 -0.51 -5.40 7.41
C ILE A 28 -0.57 -6.76 8.10
N ILE A 29 -1.77 -7.36 8.15
CA ILE A 29 -1.97 -8.71 8.67
C ILE A 29 -2.01 -9.70 7.50
N ILE A 30 -1.22 -10.78 7.62
CA ILE A 30 -1.20 -11.90 6.68
C ILE A 30 -1.55 -13.17 7.44
N LYS A 31 -2.53 -13.93 6.94
CA LYS A 31 -2.85 -15.28 7.42
C LYS A 31 -2.65 -16.26 6.26
N PRO A 32 -1.47 -16.90 6.17
CA PRO A 32 -1.14 -17.79 5.06
C PRO A 32 -2.12 -18.96 4.91
N GLU A 33 -2.64 -19.47 6.02
CA GLU A 33 -3.47 -20.69 6.10
C GLU A 33 -4.82 -20.53 5.37
N ILE A 34 -5.33 -19.30 5.33
CA ILE A 34 -6.62 -18.96 4.71
C ILE A 34 -6.47 -17.95 3.57
N GLU A 35 -5.23 -17.77 3.09
CA GLU A 35 -4.87 -16.80 2.05
C GLU A 35 -5.43 -15.38 2.27
N GLU A 36 -5.53 -14.94 3.53
CA GLU A 36 -6.08 -13.64 3.88
C GLU A 36 -4.96 -12.60 4.01
N LEU A 37 -5.21 -11.40 3.49
CA LEU A 37 -4.36 -10.22 3.70
C LEU A 37 -5.27 -9.03 4.02
N LYS A 38 -5.00 -8.35 5.13
CA LYS A 38 -5.76 -7.19 5.57
C LYS A 38 -4.84 -6.02 5.86
N ILE A 39 -5.24 -4.83 5.41
CA ILE A 39 -4.71 -3.56 5.88
C ILE A 39 -5.67 -3.07 6.97
N ILE A 40 -5.16 -2.87 8.17
CA ILE A 40 -5.94 -2.47 9.35
C ILE A 40 -5.50 -1.08 9.83
N ASP A 41 -6.15 -0.59 10.88
CA ASP A 41 -5.74 0.62 11.61
C ASP A 41 -5.68 1.88 10.73
N TRP A 42 -6.86 2.42 10.41
CA TRP A 42 -7.03 3.54 9.50
C TRP A 42 -7.23 4.93 10.16
N PRO A 43 -6.84 5.25 11.41
CA PRO A 43 -7.28 6.50 12.05
C PRO A 43 -6.78 7.78 11.36
N GLN A 44 -5.72 7.69 10.55
CA GLN A 44 -5.12 8.80 9.79
C GLN A 44 -5.53 8.83 8.31
N TRP A 45 -6.57 8.07 7.94
CA TRP A 45 -7.00 8.00 6.55
C TRP A 45 -7.44 9.36 6.01
N VAL A 46 -7.19 9.60 4.72
CA VAL A 46 -7.66 10.79 4.01
C VAL A 46 -8.47 10.43 2.77
N PRO A 47 -9.46 11.25 2.38
CA PRO A 47 -10.15 11.05 1.12
C PRO A 47 -9.20 11.33 -0.05
N LYS A 48 -9.43 10.67 -1.18
CA LYS A 48 -8.66 10.85 -2.43
C LYS A 48 -8.65 12.30 -2.95
N GLY A 49 -9.66 13.10 -2.58
CA GLY A 49 -9.73 14.54 -2.90
C GLY A 49 -8.95 15.45 -1.95
N HIS A 50 -8.31 14.92 -0.91
CA HIS A 50 -7.48 15.70 0.01
C HIS A 50 -6.26 16.29 -0.73
N PRO A 51 -5.84 17.55 -0.45
CA PRO A 51 -4.69 18.17 -1.13
C PRO A 51 -3.41 17.31 -1.10
N GLU A 52 -3.16 16.64 0.03
CA GLU A 52 -2.00 15.78 0.23
C GLU A 52 -2.20 14.31 -0.15
N ALA A 53 -3.35 13.94 -0.74
CA ALA A 53 -3.71 12.55 -1.06
C ALA A 53 -2.58 11.80 -1.80
N VAL A 54 -2.08 12.39 -2.89
CA VAL A 54 -1.06 11.75 -3.74
C VAL A 54 0.28 11.61 -2.99
N ASN A 55 0.65 12.59 -2.17
CA ASN A 55 1.89 12.55 -1.39
C ASN A 55 1.82 11.47 -0.30
N LEU A 56 0.69 11.37 0.39
CA LEU A 56 0.42 10.34 1.39
C LEU A 56 0.41 8.95 0.78
N LEU A 57 -0.23 8.76 -0.39
CA LEU A 57 -0.20 7.48 -1.10
C LEU A 57 1.22 7.07 -1.51
N ARG A 58 2.03 8.01 -2.00
CA ARG A 58 3.45 7.75 -2.33
C ARG A 58 4.23 7.33 -1.09
N ARG A 59 4.02 7.99 0.05
CA ARG A 59 4.65 7.64 1.32
C ARG A 59 4.26 6.23 1.77
N ASP A 60 2.97 5.90 1.73
CA ASP A 60 2.45 4.56 2.07
C ASP A 60 3.12 3.47 1.21
N ILE A 61 3.18 3.68 -0.11
CA ILE A 61 3.83 2.76 -1.04
C ILE A 61 5.33 2.66 -0.77
N ALA A 62 6.01 3.77 -0.56
CA ALA A 62 7.44 3.80 -0.29
C ALA A 62 7.77 3.05 1.00
N ASN A 63 6.98 3.20 2.06
CA ASN A 63 7.15 2.45 3.31
C ASN A 63 7.09 0.94 3.08
N VAL A 64 6.06 0.47 2.37
CA VAL A 64 5.89 -0.94 2.02
C VAL A 64 7.07 -1.44 1.18
N ILE A 65 7.43 -0.73 0.10
CA ILE A 65 8.54 -1.14 -0.77
C ILE A 65 9.88 -1.18 0.00
N ASN A 66 10.14 -0.19 0.85
CA ASN A 66 11.32 -0.13 1.70
C ASN A 66 11.41 -1.32 2.66
N PHE A 67 10.30 -1.69 3.28
CA PHE A 67 10.24 -2.87 4.14
C PHE A 67 10.60 -4.15 3.37
N PHE A 68 9.95 -4.39 2.21
CA PHE A 68 10.22 -5.58 1.40
C PHE A 68 11.66 -5.62 0.86
N ARG A 69 12.20 -4.46 0.48
CA ARG A 69 13.60 -4.31 0.04
C ARG A 69 14.59 -4.64 1.16
N ARG A 70 14.37 -4.12 2.37
CA ARG A 70 15.28 -4.34 3.51
C ARG A 70 15.20 -5.77 4.05
N LYS A 71 13.99 -6.27 4.31
CA LYS A 71 13.77 -7.55 5.00
C LYS A 71 13.89 -8.76 4.08
N TYR A 72 13.41 -8.66 2.85
CA TYR A 72 13.30 -9.79 1.92
C TYR A 72 14.15 -9.62 0.65
N ARG A 73 14.95 -8.55 0.54
CA ARG A 73 15.80 -8.23 -0.62
C ARG A 73 15.04 -8.16 -1.94
N VAL A 74 13.74 -7.89 -1.89
CA VAL A 74 12.90 -7.72 -3.09
C VAL A 74 13.28 -6.42 -3.78
N LYS A 75 13.65 -6.50 -5.06
CA LYS A 75 13.88 -5.33 -5.91
C LYS A 75 12.59 -5.02 -6.67
N PHE A 76 11.95 -3.91 -6.31
CA PHE A 76 10.74 -3.41 -6.96
C PHE A 76 10.79 -1.88 -6.96
N SER A 77 10.44 -1.25 -8.09
CA SER A 77 10.46 0.22 -8.24
C SER A 77 9.26 0.83 -7.54
N GLU A 78 9.47 1.95 -6.86
CA GLU A 78 8.41 2.72 -6.22
C GLU A 78 7.48 3.34 -7.28
N GLU A 79 8.04 3.80 -8.40
CA GLU A 79 7.31 4.30 -9.57
C GLU A 79 6.39 3.21 -10.14
N ARG A 80 6.91 2.00 -10.34
CA ARG A 80 6.11 0.87 -10.83
C ARG A 80 5.01 0.48 -9.84
N ALA A 81 5.29 0.55 -8.54
CA ALA A 81 4.28 0.28 -7.51
C ALA A 81 3.18 1.34 -7.54
N LEU A 82 3.54 2.62 -7.71
CA LEU A 82 2.60 3.71 -7.84
C LEU A 82 1.73 3.57 -9.09
N GLU A 83 2.31 3.25 -10.25
CA GLU A 83 1.56 2.95 -11.49
C GLU A 83 0.53 1.84 -11.27
N LEU A 84 0.92 0.73 -10.63
CA LEU A 84 0.01 -0.38 -10.35
C LEU A 84 -1.17 0.06 -9.48
N VAL A 85 -0.93 0.89 -8.47
CA VAL A 85 -1.94 1.35 -7.52
C VAL A 85 -2.87 2.39 -8.13
N LEU A 86 -2.33 3.37 -8.88
CA LEU A 86 -3.12 4.41 -9.53
C LEU A 86 -3.95 3.89 -10.71
N GLY A 87 -3.65 2.68 -11.17
CA GLY A 87 -4.16 2.14 -12.42
C GLY A 87 -3.23 2.54 -13.54
N GLY A 88 -2.38 1.61 -13.98
CA GLY A 88 -1.78 1.70 -15.30
C GLY A 88 -2.90 1.66 -16.34
N ILE A 89 -2.79 2.57 -17.31
CA ILE A 89 -3.61 2.75 -18.52
C ILE A 89 -4.06 1.41 -19.12
#